data_AF-R7U5V9-F1
#
_entry.id   AF-R7U5V9-F1
#
_cell.length_a   1.000
_cell.length_b   1.000
_cell.length_c   1.000
_cell.angle_alpha   90.00
_cell.angle_beta   90.00
_cell.angle_gamma   90.00
#
_symmetry.space_group_name_H-M   'P 1'
#
loop_
_entity.id
_entity.type
_entity.pdbx_description
1 polymer ?
#
loop_
_entity_poly.entity_id
_entity_poly.type
_entity_poly.pdbx_seq_one_letter_code
_entity_poly.pdbx_strand_id
1 'polypeptide(L)'
;MNDVDQILLFYAITNRRDRLGDENLLDAEEGITSLLRKWPDMKAKLHVCFNQPLPLPLRQLAWQLYLDNTKVRKKYVELLNNNPRAAISSQDLDISSHCEELLLSEPTFSNLKGSIGAFYAMKAILSYYHSSKKTSGPLSGIDYLLAVPFIEVASSKISRREPAPGHIVALLVEEFFTFMSTRPSYMEDLKPKNEGLKAFCTKVANHILARSPETSKVIVEAFASAKDKNKASDAANEAVLADAIEQLVHPTIRSMFVGYVNMDVLLYIWDQYIIGLDAPGFHDEFLPAVLAIYLMLVKENLRAAETVSRYFLEDLEKLLNADTKAALPTLDPTLG
;
A
#
# COMPACT_ATOMS: atom_id res chain seq x y z
N MET A 1 -20.75 -17.67 -25.38
CA MET A 1 -20.00 -16.42 -25.55
C MET A 1 -18.55 -16.83 -25.71
N ASN A 2 -17.96 -16.61 -26.87
CA ASN A 2 -16.57 -17.01 -27.11
C ASN A 2 -15.62 -16.09 -26.32
N ASP A 3 -14.41 -16.55 -25.97
CA ASP A 3 -13.39 -15.77 -25.24
C ASP A 3 -13.15 -14.38 -25.82
N VAL A 4 -13.30 -14.23 -27.14
CA VAL A 4 -13.15 -12.98 -27.89
C VAL A 4 -14.26 -11.97 -27.55
N ASP A 5 -15.50 -12.43 -27.37
CA ASP A 5 -16.64 -11.57 -27.02
C ASP A 5 -16.51 -11.06 -25.58
N GLN A 6 -15.95 -11.87 -24.69
CA GLN A 6 -15.67 -11.49 -23.30
C GLN A 6 -14.53 -10.47 -23.22
N ILE A 7 -13.46 -10.65 -23.99
CA ILE A 7 -12.35 -9.68 -24.07
C ILE A 7 -12.84 -8.36 -24.67
N LEU A 8 -13.68 -8.39 -25.72
CA LEU A 8 -14.25 -7.19 -26.31
C LEU A 8 -15.19 -6.44 -25.35
N LEU A 9 -15.95 -7.16 -24.52
CA LEU A 9 -16.78 -6.56 -23.47
C LEU A 9 -15.90 -5.89 -22.40
N PHE A 10 -14.88 -6.58 -21.89
CA PHE A 10 -13.92 -6.01 -20.94
C PHE A 10 -13.20 -4.78 -21.51
N TYR A 11 -12.73 -4.86 -22.76
CA TYR A 11 -12.04 -3.77 -23.45
C TYR A 11 -12.97 -2.58 -23.75
N ALA A 12 -14.24 -2.83 -24.07
CA ALA A 12 -15.24 -1.79 -24.29
C ALA A 12 -15.61 -1.05 -23.00
N ILE A 13 -15.61 -1.74 -21.85
CA ILE A 13 -15.94 -1.17 -20.54
C ILE A 13 -14.76 -0.34 -20.00
N THR A 14 -13.52 -0.80 -20.14
CA THR A 14 -12.34 -0.09 -19.62
C THR A 14 -11.92 1.10 -20.48
N ASN A 15 -12.05 1.03 -21.82
CA ASN A 15 -11.61 2.12 -22.72
C ASN A 15 -12.70 3.15 -23.10
N ARG A 16 -13.94 3.03 -22.62
CA ARG A 16 -15.04 3.98 -22.94
C ARG A 16 -15.61 4.72 -21.73
N ARG A 17 -14.83 4.88 -20.66
CA ARG A 17 -15.25 5.68 -19.49
C ARG A 17 -15.70 7.09 -19.88
N ASP A 18 -15.10 7.68 -20.91
CA ASP A 18 -15.44 9.02 -21.41
C ASP A 18 -16.69 9.07 -22.33
N ARG A 19 -17.31 7.93 -22.66
CA ARG A 19 -18.41 7.86 -23.66
C ARG A 19 -19.67 7.13 -23.20
N LEU A 20 -19.67 6.54 -22.00
CA LEU A 20 -20.81 5.87 -21.41
C LEU A 20 -21.36 6.76 -20.28
N GLY A 21 -22.65 7.05 -20.27
CA GLY A 21 -23.29 7.70 -19.12
C GLY A 21 -23.15 6.84 -17.85
N ASP A 22 -23.17 7.47 -16.68
CA ASP A 22 -22.87 6.85 -15.37
C ASP A 22 -23.66 5.55 -15.10
N GLU A 23 -24.91 5.46 -15.56
CA GLU A 23 -25.76 4.26 -15.41
C GLU A 23 -25.20 3.03 -16.16
N ASN A 24 -24.68 3.23 -17.37
CA ASN A 24 -24.12 2.12 -18.16
C ASN A 24 -22.79 1.62 -17.61
N LEU A 25 -22.06 2.45 -16.86
CA LEU A 25 -20.81 2.08 -16.22
C LEU A 25 -21.06 1.20 -15.00
N LEU A 26 -22.08 1.51 -14.20
CA LEU A 26 -22.47 0.71 -13.03
C LEU A 26 -22.94 -0.70 -13.43
N ASP A 27 -23.78 -0.81 -14.46
CA ASP A 27 -24.25 -2.11 -14.98
C ASP A 27 -23.09 -2.97 -15.51
N ALA A 28 -22.11 -2.33 -16.15
CA ALA A 28 -20.91 -2.98 -16.64
C ALA A 28 -20.01 -3.49 -15.51
N GLU A 29 -19.81 -2.70 -14.45
CA GLU A 29 -19.06 -3.08 -13.25
C GLU A 29 -19.71 -4.27 -12.53
N GLU A 30 -21.04 -4.24 -12.37
CA GLU A 30 -21.80 -5.34 -11.78
C GLU A 30 -21.71 -6.61 -12.64
N GLY A 31 -21.81 -6.45 -13.98
CA GLY A 31 -21.63 -7.52 -14.93
C GLY A 31 -20.26 -8.21 -14.81
N ILE A 32 -19.17 -7.43 -14.84
CA ILE A 32 -17.80 -7.95 -14.66
C ILE A 32 -17.65 -8.66 -13.31
N THR A 33 -18.15 -8.04 -12.24
CA THR A 33 -18.08 -8.58 -10.88
C THR A 33 -18.82 -9.92 -10.79
N SER A 34 -20.02 -10.01 -11.38
CA SER A 34 -20.83 -11.22 -11.42
C SER A 34 -20.15 -12.34 -12.22
N LEU A 35 -19.57 -12.01 -13.38
CA LEU A 35 -18.83 -12.96 -14.22
C LEU A 35 -17.61 -13.52 -13.50
N LEU A 36 -16.80 -12.67 -12.87
CA LEU A 36 -15.59 -13.10 -12.14
C LEU A 36 -15.91 -13.88 -10.87
N ARG A 37 -17.02 -13.60 -10.18
CA ARG A 37 -17.50 -14.44 -9.08
C ARG A 37 -17.90 -15.84 -9.57
N LYS A 38 -18.49 -15.92 -10.77
CA LYS A 38 -18.91 -17.19 -11.37
C LYS A 38 -17.74 -17.99 -11.93
N TRP A 39 -16.74 -17.30 -12.49
CA TRP A 39 -15.57 -17.89 -13.15
C TRP A 39 -14.27 -17.27 -12.60
N PRO A 40 -13.87 -17.61 -11.36
CA PRO A 40 -12.70 -17.03 -10.71
C PRO A 40 -11.39 -17.30 -11.45
N ASP A 41 -11.31 -18.39 -12.21
CA ASP A 41 -10.14 -18.74 -13.04
C ASP A 41 -9.88 -17.70 -14.15
N MET A 42 -10.85 -16.84 -14.46
CA MET A 42 -10.69 -15.73 -15.40
C MET A 42 -9.98 -14.51 -14.80
N LYS A 43 -9.51 -14.57 -13.55
CA LYS A 43 -8.85 -13.43 -12.89
C LYS A 43 -7.69 -12.84 -13.70
N ALA A 44 -6.94 -13.65 -14.46
CA ALA A 44 -5.86 -13.18 -15.34
C ALA A 44 -6.35 -12.19 -16.42
N LYS A 45 -7.65 -12.18 -16.77
CA LYS A 45 -8.22 -11.17 -17.67
C LYS A 45 -8.20 -9.77 -17.08
N LEU A 46 -8.07 -9.62 -15.75
CA LEU A 46 -7.90 -8.34 -15.07
C LEU A 46 -6.57 -7.65 -15.42
N HIS A 47 -5.63 -8.32 -16.09
CA HIS A 47 -4.45 -7.68 -16.68
C HIS A 47 -4.82 -6.57 -17.69
N VAL A 48 -6.03 -6.62 -18.29
CA VAL A 48 -6.53 -5.52 -19.13
C VAL A 48 -6.72 -4.21 -18.35
N CYS A 49 -6.81 -4.30 -17.02
CA CYS A 49 -6.90 -3.16 -16.12
C CYS A 49 -5.53 -2.64 -15.69
N PHE A 50 -4.42 -3.13 -16.25
CA PHE A 50 -3.12 -2.54 -15.98
C PHE A 50 -3.10 -1.07 -16.38
N ASN A 51 -2.55 -0.24 -15.51
CA ASN A 51 -2.55 1.22 -15.58
C ASN A 51 -3.96 1.86 -15.56
N GLN A 52 -4.97 1.14 -15.07
CA GLN A 52 -6.33 1.65 -14.90
C GLN A 52 -6.75 1.60 -13.43
N PRO A 53 -7.41 2.65 -12.91
CA PRO A 53 -7.94 2.63 -11.55
C PRO A 53 -9.16 1.71 -11.45
N LEU A 54 -9.16 0.82 -10.45
CA LEU A 54 -10.28 -0.08 -10.22
C LEU A 54 -11.40 0.62 -9.42
N PRO A 55 -12.67 0.44 -9.81
CA PRO A 55 -13.81 0.74 -8.95
C PRO A 55 -13.78 -0.12 -7.68
N LEU A 56 -14.31 0.38 -6.56
CA LEU A 56 -14.26 -0.31 -5.27
C LEU A 56 -14.83 -1.76 -5.29
N PRO A 57 -16.00 -2.04 -5.90
CA PRO A 57 -16.52 -3.41 -5.94
C PRO A 57 -15.59 -4.37 -6.70
N LEU A 58 -15.00 -3.91 -7.81
CA LEU A 58 -14.08 -4.68 -8.61
C LEU A 58 -12.73 -4.85 -7.90
N ARG A 59 -12.23 -3.82 -7.20
CA ARG A 59 -11.04 -3.88 -6.36
C ARG A 59 -11.17 -4.96 -5.29
N GLN A 60 -12.26 -4.93 -4.53
CA GLN A 60 -12.55 -5.95 -3.52
C GLN A 60 -12.50 -7.35 -4.12
N LEU A 61 -13.15 -7.57 -5.26
CA LEU A 61 -13.15 -8.87 -5.91
C LEU A 61 -11.76 -9.26 -6.44
N ALA A 62 -11.04 -8.33 -7.06
CA ALA A 62 -9.70 -8.58 -7.59
C ALA A 62 -8.74 -8.99 -6.47
N TRP A 63 -8.71 -8.25 -5.36
CA TRP A 63 -7.85 -8.57 -4.23
C TRP A 63 -8.19 -9.93 -3.63
N GLN A 64 -9.48 -10.25 -3.47
CA GLN A 64 -9.93 -11.57 -3.05
C GLN A 64 -9.43 -12.69 -3.97
N LEU A 65 -9.53 -12.51 -5.30
CA LEU A 65 -9.13 -13.54 -6.28
C LEU A 65 -7.61 -13.74 -6.34
N TYR A 66 -6.84 -12.67 -6.21
CA TYR A 66 -5.38 -12.69 -6.29
C TYR A 66 -4.71 -13.09 -4.97
N LEU A 67 -5.35 -12.80 -3.83
CA LEU A 67 -4.87 -13.13 -2.50
C LEU A 67 -5.61 -14.32 -1.87
N ASP A 68 -6.40 -15.08 -2.64
CA ASP A 68 -7.09 -16.27 -2.15
C ASP A 68 -6.08 -17.29 -1.59
N ASN A 69 -6.32 -17.69 -0.34
CA ASN A 69 -5.53 -18.67 0.37
C ASN A 69 -6.40 -19.37 1.42
N THR A 70 -7.28 -20.24 0.92
CA THR A 70 -8.25 -20.94 1.76
C THR A 70 -7.64 -21.70 2.93
N LYS A 71 -6.35 -22.06 2.87
CA LYS A 71 -5.63 -22.71 3.98
C LYS A 71 -5.47 -21.76 5.17
N VAL A 72 -5.11 -20.50 4.94
CA VAL A 72 -5.00 -19.48 5.99
C VAL A 72 -6.37 -19.23 6.62
N ARG A 73 -7.40 -19.00 5.79
CA ARG A 73 -8.76 -18.77 6.28
C ARG A 73 -9.28 -19.93 7.11
N LYS A 74 -9.14 -21.17 6.63
CA LYS A 74 -9.56 -22.38 7.36
C LYS A 74 -8.84 -22.49 8.71
N LYS A 75 -7.52 -22.31 8.73
CA LYS A 75 -6.74 -22.37 9.96
C LYS A 75 -7.20 -21.33 10.98
N TYR A 76 -7.50 -20.11 10.55
CA TYR A 76 -8.02 -19.06 11.42
C TYR A 76 -9.41 -19.41 11.98
N VAL A 77 -10.33 -19.81 11.13
CA VAL A 77 -11.70 -20.18 11.54
C VAL A 77 -11.71 -21.40 12.47
N GLU A 78 -10.90 -22.43 12.18
CA GLU A 78 -10.73 -23.60 13.05
C GLU A 78 -10.16 -23.20 14.42
N LEU A 79 -9.21 -22.27 14.46
CA LEU A 79 -8.67 -21.74 15.72
C LEU A 79 -9.75 -21.03 16.53
N LEU A 80 -10.57 -20.19 15.89
CA LEU A 80 -11.67 -19.50 16.56
C LEU A 80 -12.73 -20.47 17.12
N ASN A 81 -13.01 -21.56 16.42
CA ASN A 81 -13.98 -22.55 16.89
C ASN A 81 -13.44 -23.41 18.05
N ASN A 82 -12.14 -23.73 18.04
CA ASN A 82 -11.55 -24.66 19.00
C ASN A 82 -10.93 -23.96 20.22
N ASN A 83 -10.21 -22.86 20.00
CA ASN A 83 -9.54 -22.10 21.05
C ASN A 83 -9.38 -20.62 20.63
N PRO A 84 -10.45 -19.81 20.73
CA PRO A 84 -10.39 -18.41 20.31
C PRO A 84 -9.31 -17.60 21.03
N ARG A 85 -8.95 -17.96 22.27
CA ARG A 85 -7.90 -17.28 23.03
C ARG A 85 -6.51 -17.43 22.39
N ALA A 86 -6.27 -18.51 21.65
CA ALA A 86 -5.01 -18.71 20.94
C ALA A 86 -4.87 -17.82 19.69
N ALA A 87 -5.96 -17.19 19.22
CA ALA A 87 -5.90 -16.18 18.16
C ALA A 87 -5.51 -14.79 18.69
N ILE A 88 -5.54 -14.60 20.01
CA ILE A 88 -5.27 -13.33 20.68
C ILE A 88 -3.78 -13.26 21.02
N SER A 89 -3.13 -12.18 20.61
CA SER A 89 -1.74 -11.86 20.93
C SER A 89 -1.55 -11.69 22.45
N SER A 90 -0.36 -12.05 22.94
CA SER A 90 0.07 -11.67 24.29
C SER A 90 0.26 -10.15 24.48
N GLN A 91 0.32 -9.40 23.38
CA GLN A 91 0.44 -7.94 23.31
C GLN A 91 -0.84 -7.28 22.77
N ASP A 92 -1.99 -7.93 22.90
CA ASP A 92 -3.25 -7.45 22.33
C ASP A 92 -3.63 -6.03 22.81
N LEU A 93 -3.28 -5.67 24.05
CA LEU A 93 -3.49 -4.31 24.57
C LEU A 93 -2.65 -3.28 23.83
N ASP A 94 -1.35 -3.54 23.65
CA ASP A 94 -0.46 -2.63 22.93
C ASP A 94 -0.88 -2.51 21.46
N ILE A 95 -1.24 -3.63 20.83
CA ILE A 95 -1.77 -3.66 19.46
C ILE A 95 -3.04 -2.80 19.37
N SER A 96 -3.94 -2.90 20.36
CA SER A 96 -5.16 -2.10 20.41
C SER A 96 -4.84 -0.61 20.46
N SER A 97 -3.99 -0.18 21.39
CA SER A 97 -3.61 1.22 21.53
C SER A 97 -2.99 1.77 20.24
N HIS A 98 -2.09 1.02 19.60
CA HIS A 98 -1.47 1.45 18.34
C HIS A 98 -2.46 1.53 17.17
N CYS A 99 -3.41 0.58 17.08
CA CYS A 99 -4.47 0.65 16.06
C CYS A 99 -5.34 1.90 16.24
N GLU A 100 -5.72 2.19 17.49
CA GLU A 100 -6.55 3.36 17.80
C GLU A 100 -5.80 4.67 17.50
N GLU A 101 -4.57 4.80 17.98
CA GLU A 101 -3.72 5.96 17.72
C GLU A 101 -3.56 6.20 16.22
N LEU A 102 -3.11 5.19 15.48
CA LEU A 102 -2.86 5.29 14.04
C LEU A 102 -4.11 5.68 13.24
N LEU A 103 -5.27 5.09 13.53
CA LEU A 103 -6.51 5.41 12.82
C LEU A 103 -7.08 6.79 13.19
N LEU A 104 -6.69 7.36 14.33
CA LEU A 104 -7.16 8.68 14.79
C LEU A 104 -6.24 9.83 14.36
N SER A 105 -4.92 9.60 14.41
CA SER A 105 -3.91 10.64 14.18
C SER A 105 -3.58 10.83 12.71
N GLU A 106 -3.52 9.76 11.91
CA GLU A 106 -2.99 9.84 10.56
C GLU A 106 -3.97 10.48 9.56
N PRO A 107 -3.64 11.66 8.98
CA PRO A 107 -4.53 12.38 8.07
C PRO A 107 -4.89 11.59 6.81
N THR A 108 -3.97 10.76 6.32
CA THR A 108 -4.16 9.94 5.12
C THR A 108 -5.21 8.83 5.32
N PHE A 109 -5.58 8.53 6.58
CA PHE A 109 -6.59 7.52 6.96
C PHE A 109 -7.90 8.15 7.45
N SER A 110 -8.16 9.41 7.12
CA SER A 110 -9.34 10.16 7.57
C SER A 110 -10.68 9.44 7.35
N ASN A 111 -10.80 8.63 6.30
CA ASN A 111 -11.99 7.81 6.03
C ASN A 111 -12.25 6.77 7.14
N LEU A 112 -11.22 6.25 7.79
CA LEU A 112 -11.33 5.24 8.85
C LEU A 112 -11.49 5.85 10.24
N LYS A 113 -11.22 7.15 10.39
CA LYS A 113 -11.21 7.84 11.68
C LYS A 113 -12.52 7.64 12.46
N GLY A 114 -12.39 7.14 13.68
CA GLY A 114 -13.52 6.89 14.59
C GLY A 114 -14.43 5.72 14.18
N SER A 115 -14.05 4.88 13.22
CA SER A 115 -14.79 3.69 12.85
C SER A 115 -14.51 2.53 13.81
N ILE A 116 -15.53 2.12 14.57
CA ILE A 116 -15.45 0.99 15.51
C ILE A 116 -15.13 -0.31 14.74
N GLY A 117 -15.79 -0.54 13.61
CA GLY A 117 -15.55 -1.74 12.83
C GLY A 117 -14.15 -1.79 12.23
N ALA A 118 -13.61 -0.66 11.76
CA ALA A 118 -12.25 -0.58 11.23
C ALA A 118 -11.22 -0.93 12.32
N PHE A 119 -11.37 -0.33 13.51
CA PHE A 119 -10.54 -0.62 14.67
C PHE A 119 -10.54 -2.12 15.02
N TYR A 120 -11.72 -2.72 15.20
CA TYR A 120 -11.81 -4.14 15.58
C TYR A 120 -11.32 -5.09 14.48
N ALA A 121 -11.54 -4.76 13.20
CA ALA A 121 -11.00 -5.54 12.09
C ALA A 121 -9.47 -5.50 12.07
N MET A 122 -8.89 -4.30 12.13
CA MET A 122 -7.43 -4.10 12.12
C MET A 122 -6.77 -4.79 13.31
N LYS A 123 -7.32 -4.61 14.51
CA LYS A 123 -6.87 -5.28 15.74
C LYS A 123 -6.88 -6.80 15.58
N ALA A 124 -7.98 -7.37 15.10
CA ALA A 124 -8.11 -8.82 14.97
C ALA A 124 -7.09 -9.43 14.00
N ILE A 125 -6.84 -8.76 12.87
CA ILE A 125 -5.81 -9.17 11.90
C ILE A 125 -4.43 -9.18 12.55
N LEU A 126 -4.05 -8.07 13.18
CA LEU A 126 -2.72 -7.88 13.74
C LEU A 126 -2.47 -8.75 14.98
N SER A 127 -3.47 -8.91 15.84
CA SER A 127 -3.41 -9.79 17.01
C SER A 127 -3.22 -11.25 16.61
N TYR A 128 -3.93 -11.70 15.55
CA TYR A 128 -3.73 -13.04 15.01
C TYR A 128 -2.38 -13.20 14.29
N TYR A 129 -1.95 -12.17 13.57
CA TYR A 129 -0.64 -12.16 12.91
C TYR A 129 0.52 -12.27 13.90
N HIS A 130 0.48 -11.50 14.98
CA HIS A 130 1.48 -11.58 16.06
C HIS A 130 1.49 -12.95 16.72
N SER A 131 0.34 -13.46 17.15
CA SER A 131 0.25 -14.79 17.79
C SER A 131 0.75 -15.91 16.87
N SER A 132 0.53 -15.78 15.56
CA SER A 132 0.99 -16.74 14.55
C SER A 132 2.50 -16.71 14.30
N LYS A 133 3.17 -15.57 14.47
CA LYS A 133 4.64 -15.45 14.31
C LYS A 133 5.43 -16.23 15.38
N LYS A 134 4.80 -16.57 16.52
CA LYS A 134 5.47 -17.21 17.68
C LYS A 134 6.71 -16.44 18.17
N THR A 135 6.80 -15.14 17.86
CA THR A 135 7.87 -14.25 18.32
C THR A 135 7.46 -13.58 19.62
N SER A 136 8.40 -13.38 20.53
CA SER A 136 8.17 -12.61 21.77
C SER A 136 8.23 -11.09 21.57
N GLY A 137 8.82 -10.63 20.46
CA GLY A 137 8.96 -9.21 20.14
C GLY A 137 7.64 -8.56 19.69
N PRO A 138 7.55 -7.22 19.77
CA PRO A 138 6.40 -6.48 19.27
C PRO A 138 6.30 -6.50 17.75
N LEU A 139 5.10 -6.21 17.25
CA LEU A 139 4.91 -5.89 15.84
C LEU A 139 5.63 -4.59 15.50
N SER A 140 6.17 -4.50 14.28
CA SER A 140 6.77 -3.27 13.77
C SER A 140 5.68 -2.27 13.39
N GLY A 141 5.98 -0.97 13.42
CA GLY A 141 5.05 0.05 12.91
C GLY A 141 4.59 -0.20 11.46
N ILE A 142 5.47 -0.81 10.65
CA ILE A 142 5.16 -1.21 9.27
C ILE A 142 4.05 -2.26 9.21
N ASP A 143 4.00 -3.21 10.15
CA ASP A 143 2.94 -4.22 10.17
C ASP A 143 1.55 -3.56 10.33
N TYR A 144 1.44 -2.50 11.14
CA TYR A 144 0.20 -1.74 11.30
C TYR A 144 -0.17 -0.98 10.03
N LEU A 145 0.78 -0.25 9.43
CA LEU A 145 0.55 0.49 8.19
C LEU A 145 0.04 -0.42 7.06
N LEU A 146 0.63 -1.61 6.90
CA LEU A 146 0.25 -2.54 5.84
C LEU A 146 -1.14 -3.15 6.02
N ALA A 147 -1.75 -3.09 7.22
CA ALA A 147 -3.11 -3.55 7.41
C ALA A 147 -4.14 -2.54 6.89
N VAL A 148 -3.82 -1.25 6.88
CA VAL A 148 -4.76 -0.15 6.61
C VAL A 148 -5.46 -0.26 5.23
N PRO A 149 -4.74 -0.52 4.11
CA PRO A 149 -5.39 -0.58 2.80
C PRO A 149 -6.47 -1.67 2.70
N PHE A 150 -6.27 -2.81 3.38
CA PHE A 150 -7.29 -3.87 3.43
C PHE A 150 -8.54 -3.42 4.16
N ILE A 151 -8.39 -2.67 5.26
CA ILE A 151 -9.51 -2.11 6.00
C ILE A 151 -10.27 -1.07 5.17
N GLU A 152 -9.54 -0.20 4.47
CA GLU A 152 -10.14 0.80 3.57
C GLU A 152 -10.94 0.14 2.46
N VAL A 153 -10.38 -0.89 1.81
CA VAL A 153 -11.06 -1.65 0.75
C VAL A 153 -12.29 -2.37 1.28
N ALA A 154 -12.27 -2.88 2.51
CA ALA A 154 -13.42 -3.53 3.13
C ALA A 154 -14.41 -2.57 3.80
N SER A 155 -14.15 -1.26 3.82
CA SER A 155 -14.94 -0.26 4.56
C SER A 155 -16.43 -0.30 4.23
N SER A 156 -16.80 -0.55 2.97
CA SER A 156 -18.21 -0.64 2.54
C SER A 156 -18.96 -1.85 3.13
N LYS A 157 -18.23 -2.83 3.67
CA LYS A 157 -18.77 -4.06 4.30
C LYS A 157 -18.62 -4.04 5.82
N ILE A 158 -18.07 -2.97 6.38
CA ILE A 158 -17.78 -2.84 7.80
C ILE A 158 -18.60 -1.68 8.36
N SER A 159 -19.34 -1.93 9.45
CA SER A 159 -20.07 -0.88 10.14
C SER A 159 -19.10 0.09 10.82
N ARG A 160 -19.37 1.40 10.72
CA ARG A 160 -18.62 2.40 11.51
C ARG A 160 -18.94 2.34 13.01
N ARG A 161 -20.09 1.75 13.39
CA ARG A 161 -20.63 1.81 14.77
C ARG A 161 -20.56 0.49 15.51
N GLU A 162 -20.26 -0.59 14.81
CA GLU A 162 -20.26 -1.94 15.37
C GLU A 162 -18.98 -2.67 14.98
N PRO A 163 -18.52 -3.64 15.78
CA PRO A 163 -17.39 -4.49 15.41
C PRO A 163 -17.60 -5.15 14.05
N ALA A 164 -16.51 -5.33 13.29
CA ALA A 164 -16.58 -5.97 11.98
C ALA A 164 -17.12 -7.40 12.07
N PRO A 165 -17.99 -7.84 11.13
CA PRO A 165 -18.49 -9.21 11.12
C PRO A 165 -17.36 -10.24 11.00
N GLY A 166 -17.45 -11.35 11.74
CA GLY A 166 -16.37 -12.35 11.79
C GLY A 166 -15.98 -12.94 10.43
N HIS A 167 -16.92 -13.06 9.48
CA HIS A 167 -16.61 -13.55 8.13
C HIS A 167 -15.80 -12.53 7.32
N ILE A 168 -15.99 -11.22 7.53
CA ILE A 168 -15.18 -10.16 6.92
C ILE A 168 -13.78 -10.18 7.53
N VAL A 169 -13.68 -10.33 8.86
CA VAL A 169 -12.38 -10.44 9.54
C VAL A 169 -11.60 -11.66 9.05
N ALA A 170 -12.25 -12.82 8.89
CA ALA A 170 -11.60 -14.02 8.39
C ALA A 170 -11.05 -13.86 6.96
N LEU A 171 -11.75 -13.10 6.11
CA LEU A 171 -11.28 -12.74 4.78
C LEU A 171 -10.08 -11.78 4.85
N LEU A 172 -10.16 -10.74 5.66
CA LEU A 172 -9.06 -9.78 5.82
C LEU A 172 -7.80 -10.44 6.38
N VAL A 173 -7.94 -11.40 7.29
CA VAL A 173 -6.84 -12.22 7.78
C VAL A 173 -6.18 -13.01 6.64
N GLU A 174 -6.98 -13.62 5.78
CA GLU A 174 -6.49 -14.36 4.61
C GLU A 174 -5.74 -13.45 3.63
N GLU A 175 -6.33 -12.32 3.26
CA GLU A 175 -5.72 -11.35 2.34
C GLU A 175 -4.41 -10.79 2.91
N PHE A 176 -4.43 -10.35 4.17
CA PHE A 176 -3.26 -9.77 4.83
C PHE A 176 -2.11 -10.79 4.94
N PHE A 177 -2.36 -12.00 5.43
CA PHE A 177 -1.31 -13.01 5.55
C PHE A 177 -0.75 -13.43 4.19
N THR A 178 -1.61 -13.57 3.19
CA THR A 178 -1.19 -13.94 1.84
C THR A 178 -0.32 -12.85 1.25
N PHE A 179 -0.76 -11.59 1.32
CA PHE A 179 0.03 -10.44 0.90
C PHE A 179 1.39 -10.37 1.60
N MET A 180 1.41 -10.54 2.93
CA MET A 180 2.66 -10.52 3.70
C MET A 180 3.63 -11.62 3.24
N SER A 181 3.12 -12.78 2.80
CA SER A 181 3.95 -13.88 2.27
C SER A 181 4.44 -13.68 0.84
N THR A 182 3.80 -12.80 0.06
CA THR A 182 4.18 -12.52 -1.33
C THR A 182 5.14 -11.34 -1.47
N ARG A 183 5.39 -10.59 -0.39
CA ARG A 183 6.28 -9.43 -0.42
C ARG A 183 7.72 -9.86 -0.76
N PRO A 184 8.42 -9.11 -1.62
CA PRO A 184 9.83 -9.34 -1.88
C PRO A 184 10.64 -9.28 -0.59
N SER A 185 11.57 -10.23 -0.42
CA SER A 185 12.37 -10.33 0.81
C SER A 185 13.23 -9.10 1.09
N TYR A 186 13.44 -8.23 0.09
CA TYR A 186 14.16 -6.98 0.29
C TYR A 186 13.36 -5.91 1.05
N MET A 187 12.05 -6.12 1.24
CA MET A 187 11.17 -5.24 2.02
C MET A 187 11.07 -5.65 3.50
N GLU A 188 11.83 -6.67 3.92
CA GLU A 188 11.84 -7.18 5.30
C GLU A 188 12.97 -6.55 6.13
N ASP A 189 12.76 -6.46 7.46
CA ASP A 189 13.65 -5.80 8.43
C ASP A 189 15.07 -6.36 8.57
N LEU A 190 15.35 -7.58 8.10
CA LEU A 190 16.31 -8.45 8.78
C LEU A 190 17.59 -8.80 8.02
N LYS A 191 17.96 -8.08 6.94
CA LYS A 191 19.15 -8.46 6.16
C LYS A 191 20.24 -7.38 6.19
N PRO A 192 21.35 -7.56 6.95
CA PRO A 192 22.46 -6.60 7.04
C PRO A 192 23.24 -6.42 5.72
N LYS A 193 22.93 -7.23 4.69
CA LYS A 193 23.30 -7.01 3.29
C LYS A 193 22.12 -7.46 2.44
N ASN A 194 21.39 -6.50 1.91
CA ASN A 194 20.20 -6.77 1.12
C ASN A 194 20.54 -6.58 -0.36
N GLU A 195 21.16 -7.59 -0.96
CA GLU A 195 21.52 -7.58 -2.39
C GLU A 195 20.29 -7.34 -3.29
N GLY A 196 19.11 -7.81 -2.85
CA GLY A 196 17.85 -7.54 -3.51
C GLY A 196 17.46 -6.06 -3.47
N LEU A 197 17.62 -5.39 -2.34
CA LEU A 197 17.40 -3.94 -2.22
C LEU A 197 18.37 -3.17 -3.10
N LYS A 198 19.65 -3.56 -3.10
CA LYS A 198 20.65 -2.91 -3.94
C LYS A 198 20.29 -3.02 -5.43
N ALA A 199 19.94 -4.22 -5.90
CA ALA A 199 19.49 -4.44 -7.27
C ALA A 199 18.23 -3.63 -7.60
N PHE A 200 17.28 -3.56 -6.67
CA PHE A 200 16.09 -2.73 -6.78
C PHE A 200 16.44 -1.24 -6.92
N CYS A 201 17.30 -0.71 -6.06
CA CYS A 201 17.76 0.68 -6.10
C CYS A 201 18.54 1.01 -7.38
N THR A 202 19.33 0.08 -7.91
CA THR A 202 19.98 0.23 -9.23
C THR A 202 18.95 0.37 -10.35
N LYS A 203 17.86 -0.41 -10.35
CA LYS A 203 16.78 -0.24 -11.34
C LYS A 203 16.09 1.13 -11.20
N VAL A 204 15.81 1.57 -9.97
CA VAL A 204 15.23 2.90 -9.71
C VAL A 204 16.15 4.00 -10.25
N ALA A 205 17.46 3.91 -9.97
CA ALA A 205 18.48 4.83 -10.48
C ALA A 205 18.44 4.90 -12.01
N ASN A 206 18.38 3.74 -12.68
CA ASN A 206 18.28 3.67 -14.13
C ASN A 206 17.00 4.30 -14.69
N HIS A 207 15.85 4.10 -14.03
CA HIS A 207 14.61 4.77 -14.43
C HIS A 207 14.71 6.30 -14.31
N ILE A 208 15.34 6.80 -13.25
CA ILE A 208 15.52 8.24 -13.00
C ILE A 208 16.51 8.83 -14.01
N LEU A 209 17.69 8.23 -14.20
CA LEU A 209 18.70 8.71 -15.14
C LEU A 209 18.15 8.82 -16.57
N ALA A 210 17.35 7.84 -16.99
CA ALA A 210 16.76 7.82 -18.32
C ALA A 210 15.67 8.90 -18.54
N ARG A 211 15.02 9.40 -17.48
CA ARG A 211 13.83 10.27 -17.58
C ARG A 211 14.03 11.68 -17.01
N SER A 212 14.85 11.82 -15.97
CA SER A 212 15.09 13.07 -15.26
C SER A 212 16.52 13.12 -14.68
N PRO A 213 17.52 13.51 -15.49
CA PRO A 213 18.88 13.77 -15.02
C PRO A 213 18.98 14.88 -13.96
N GLU A 214 17.97 15.75 -13.89
CA GLU A 214 17.89 16.78 -12.85
C GLU A 214 17.59 16.14 -11.48
N THR A 215 16.63 15.22 -11.41
CA THR A 215 16.29 14.51 -10.17
C THR A 215 17.47 13.71 -9.63
N SER A 216 18.26 13.08 -10.50
CA SER A 216 19.48 12.38 -10.05
C SER A 216 20.49 13.31 -9.40
N LYS A 217 20.67 14.54 -9.93
CA LYS A 217 21.57 15.52 -9.33
C LYS A 217 21.10 15.93 -7.94
N VAL A 218 19.82 16.24 -7.80
CA VAL A 218 19.22 16.61 -6.51
C VAL A 218 19.44 15.51 -5.46
N ILE A 219 19.15 14.26 -5.81
CA ILE A 219 19.32 13.12 -4.88
C ILE A 219 20.78 12.94 -4.48
N VAL A 220 21.71 13.00 -5.44
CA VAL A 220 23.15 12.85 -5.16
C VAL A 220 23.68 14.01 -4.32
N GLU A 221 23.28 15.24 -4.62
CA GLU A 221 23.69 16.42 -3.86
C GLU A 221 23.20 16.36 -2.40
N ALA A 222 21.95 15.95 -2.19
CA ALA A 222 21.34 15.88 -0.86
C ALA A 222 21.78 14.65 -0.04
N PHE A 223 21.94 13.48 -0.66
CA PHE A 223 22.02 12.21 0.07
C PHE A 223 23.26 11.34 -0.22
N ALA A 224 24.06 11.66 -1.23
CA ALA A 224 25.31 10.92 -1.44
C ALA A 224 26.36 11.26 -0.37
N SER A 225 27.16 10.26 0.00
CA SER A 225 28.25 10.46 0.96
C SER A 225 29.28 11.47 0.44
N ALA A 226 29.88 12.27 1.33
CA ALA A 226 30.89 13.26 0.94
C ALA A 226 32.12 12.65 0.24
N LYS A 227 32.39 11.35 0.46
CA LYS A 227 33.49 10.61 -0.18
C LYS A 227 33.20 10.22 -1.63
N ASP A 228 31.92 10.17 -2.00
CA ASP A 228 31.48 9.63 -3.29
C ASP A 228 31.20 10.72 -4.34
N LYS A 229 31.07 11.98 -3.92
CA LYS A 229 30.79 13.14 -4.82
C LYS A 229 31.90 13.47 -5.83
N ASN A 230 33.10 12.90 -5.68
CA ASN A 230 34.28 13.22 -6.51
C ASN A 230 34.63 12.16 -7.58
N LYS A 231 33.77 11.16 -7.84
CA LYS A 231 34.04 10.10 -8.82
C LYS A 231 33.46 10.46 -10.19
N ALA A 232 34.32 10.64 -11.20
CA ALA A 232 33.95 11.22 -12.51
C ALA A 232 33.73 10.20 -13.64
N SER A 233 33.01 9.10 -13.40
CA SER A 233 32.63 8.16 -14.48
C SER A 233 31.13 7.85 -14.43
N ASP A 234 30.50 7.61 -15.58
CA ASP A 234 29.06 7.36 -15.66
C ASP A 234 28.61 6.16 -14.83
N ALA A 235 29.37 5.05 -14.84
CA ALA A 235 29.11 3.89 -13.99
C ALA A 235 29.27 4.20 -12.49
N ALA A 236 30.20 5.10 -12.14
CA ALA A 236 30.30 5.58 -10.77
C ALA A 236 29.12 6.48 -10.39
N ASN A 237 28.62 7.31 -11.31
CA ASN A 237 27.44 8.16 -11.07
C ASN A 237 26.17 7.34 -10.83
N GLU A 238 25.97 6.24 -11.58
CA GLU A 238 24.86 5.30 -11.37
C GLU A 238 24.95 4.62 -10.00
N ALA A 239 26.12 4.09 -9.64
CA ALA A 239 26.33 3.43 -8.36
C ALA A 239 26.13 4.40 -7.17
N VAL A 240 26.64 5.63 -7.28
CA VAL A 240 26.47 6.68 -6.26
C VAL A 240 25.00 7.07 -6.11
N LEU A 241 24.26 7.19 -7.21
CA LEU A 241 22.82 7.45 -7.17
C LEU A 241 22.07 6.28 -6.50
N ALA A 242 22.38 5.03 -6.85
CA ALA A 242 21.74 3.86 -6.25
C ALA A 242 21.97 3.79 -4.74
N ASP A 243 23.20 4.04 -4.28
CA ASP A 243 23.54 4.06 -2.84
C ASP A 243 22.85 5.23 -2.09
N ALA A 244 22.65 6.37 -2.75
CA ALA A 244 21.89 7.50 -2.20
C ALA A 244 20.38 7.18 -2.11
N ILE A 245 19.83 6.53 -3.14
CA ILE A 245 18.44 6.05 -3.15
C ILE A 245 18.23 5.01 -2.04
N GLU A 246 19.15 4.07 -1.84
CA GLU A 246 19.02 3.03 -0.81
C GLU A 246 18.81 3.63 0.59
N GLN A 247 19.59 4.66 0.94
CA GLN A 247 19.44 5.38 2.20
C GLN A 247 18.10 6.12 2.30
N LEU A 248 17.62 6.65 1.18
CA LEU A 248 16.40 7.46 1.13
C LEU A 248 15.13 6.61 1.15
N VAL A 249 15.05 5.48 0.44
CA VAL A 249 13.74 4.89 0.10
C VAL A 249 13.34 3.69 0.95
N HIS A 250 14.23 3.23 1.83
CA HIS A 250 14.00 2.02 2.60
C HIS A 250 12.70 2.06 3.44
N PRO A 251 12.36 3.15 4.17
CA PRO A 251 11.08 3.23 4.87
C PRO A 251 9.86 3.18 3.94
N THR A 252 9.90 3.92 2.83
CA THR A 252 8.80 4.02 1.85
C THR A 252 8.51 2.70 1.16
N ILE A 253 9.54 1.98 0.72
CA ILE A 253 9.33 0.69 0.04
C ILE A 253 8.85 -0.40 1.02
N ARG A 254 9.29 -0.33 2.28
CA ARG A 254 8.88 -1.27 3.32
C ARG A 254 7.42 -1.12 3.70
N SER A 255 6.92 0.12 3.79
CA SER A 255 5.50 0.37 4.00
C SER A 255 4.67 0.27 2.72
N MET A 256 5.25 -0.09 1.57
CA MET A 256 4.55 -0.11 0.28
C MET A 256 3.80 1.21 0.01
N PHE A 257 4.48 2.33 0.25
CA PHE A 257 3.97 3.71 0.12
C PHE A 257 2.86 4.11 1.10
N VAL A 258 2.45 3.24 2.03
CA VAL A 258 1.46 3.61 3.05
C VAL A 258 2.02 4.75 3.91
N GLY A 259 1.24 5.83 4.05
CA GLY A 259 1.61 7.05 4.76
C GLY A 259 2.39 8.07 3.91
N TYR A 260 2.87 7.69 2.72
CA TYR A 260 3.66 8.56 1.84
C TYR A 260 2.87 9.14 0.66
N VAL A 261 1.74 8.52 0.31
CA VAL A 261 0.83 8.97 -0.74
C VAL A 261 -0.60 8.95 -0.22
N ASN A 262 -1.50 9.70 -0.85
CA ASN A 262 -2.92 9.65 -0.51
C ASN A 262 -3.52 8.27 -0.79
N MET A 263 -4.67 7.97 -0.17
CA MET A 263 -5.28 6.66 -0.23
C MET A 263 -5.65 6.22 -1.65
N ASP A 264 -6.11 7.13 -2.51
CA ASP A 264 -6.49 6.77 -3.89
C ASP A 264 -5.28 6.31 -4.71
N VAL A 265 -4.16 7.02 -4.60
CA VAL A 265 -2.89 6.66 -5.24
C VAL A 265 -2.33 5.37 -4.65
N LEU A 266 -2.43 5.20 -3.32
CA LEU A 266 -2.00 4.00 -2.63
C LEU A 266 -2.76 2.77 -3.13
N LEU A 267 -4.09 2.84 -3.18
CA LEU A 267 -4.94 1.76 -3.67
C LEU A 267 -4.68 1.48 -5.14
N TYR A 268 -4.42 2.49 -5.97
CA TYR A 268 -3.99 2.26 -7.35
C TYR A 268 -2.68 1.47 -7.41
N ILE A 269 -1.64 1.85 -6.67
CA ILE A 269 -0.36 1.12 -6.64
C ILE A 269 -0.57 -0.33 -6.21
N TRP A 270 -1.40 -0.55 -5.18
CA TRP A 270 -1.71 -1.88 -4.66
C TRP A 270 -2.55 -2.70 -5.62
N ASP A 271 -3.51 -2.11 -6.34
CA ASP A 271 -4.27 -2.78 -7.40
C ASP A 271 -3.32 -3.34 -8.46
N GLN A 272 -2.40 -2.51 -8.97
CA GLN A 272 -1.44 -2.92 -9.98
C GLN A 272 -0.49 -4.00 -9.45
N TYR A 273 0.00 -3.84 -8.22
CA TYR A 273 0.87 -4.81 -7.59
C TYR A 273 0.18 -6.17 -7.38
N ILE A 274 -1.04 -6.18 -6.85
CA ILE A 274 -1.80 -7.41 -6.54
C ILE A 274 -2.21 -8.13 -7.83
N ILE A 275 -2.73 -7.42 -8.83
CA ILE A 275 -3.05 -8.01 -10.14
C ILE A 275 -1.78 -8.57 -10.82
N GLY A 276 -0.62 -7.94 -10.59
CA GLY A 276 0.66 -8.40 -11.11
C GLY A 276 1.24 -9.65 -10.44
N LEU A 277 0.63 -10.19 -9.36
CA LEU A 277 1.17 -11.33 -8.62
C LEU A 277 1.32 -12.61 -9.44
N ASP A 278 0.50 -12.80 -10.47
CA ASP A 278 0.58 -13.95 -11.37
C ASP A 278 1.32 -13.65 -12.69
N ALA A 279 1.86 -12.44 -12.84
CA ALA A 279 2.60 -12.01 -14.02
C ALA A 279 4.12 -12.11 -13.76
N PRO A 280 4.83 -13.09 -14.34
CA PRO A 280 6.25 -13.29 -14.06
C PRO A 280 7.11 -12.06 -14.39
N GLY A 281 7.94 -11.64 -13.43
CA GLY A 281 8.84 -10.49 -13.58
C GLY A 281 8.16 -9.11 -13.56
N PHE A 282 6.83 -9.03 -13.41
CA PHE A 282 6.12 -7.75 -13.42
C PHE A 282 6.57 -6.85 -12.27
N HIS A 283 6.66 -7.37 -11.04
CA HIS A 283 7.06 -6.57 -9.87
C HIS A 283 8.51 -6.10 -9.92
N ASP A 284 9.37 -6.87 -10.59
CA ASP A 284 10.79 -6.53 -10.73
C ASP A 284 11.01 -5.26 -11.56
N GLU A 285 10.02 -4.83 -12.34
CA GLU A 285 10.04 -3.62 -13.16
C GLU A 285 9.04 -2.57 -12.67
N PHE A 286 7.83 -2.99 -12.27
CA PHE A 286 6.75 -2.07 -11.88
C PHE A 286 7.10 -1.26 -10.62
N LEU A 287 7.52 -1.91 -9.54
CA LEU A 287 7.79 -1.21 -8.28
C LEU A 287 8.98 -0.23 -8.40
N PRO A 288 10.12 -0.58 -9.05
CA PRO A 288 11.17 0.40 -9.33
C PRO A 288 10.68 1.61 -10.13
N ALA A 289 9.82 1.38 -11.13
CA ALA A 289 9.26 2.46 -11.94
C ALA A 289 8.35 3.39 -11.11
N VAL A 290 7.47 2.84 -10.27
CA VAL A 290 6.61 3.62 -9.37
C VAL A 290 7.45 4.46 -8.42
N LEU A 291 8.47 3.88 -7.80
CA LEU A 291 9.34 4.62 -6.89
C LEU A 291 10.14 5.71 -7.60
N ALA A 292 10.64 5.45 -8.81
CA ALA A 292 11.30 6.47 -9.62
C ALA A 292 10.36 7.64 -9.93
N ILE A 293 9.10 7.36 -10.30
CA ILE A 293 8.08 8.39 -10.54
C ILE A 293 7.83 9.19 -9.26
N TYR A 294 7.64 8.52 -8.13
CA TYR A 294 7.47 9.18 -6.83
C TYR A 294 8.62 10.14 -6.53
N LEU A 295 9.88 9.68 -6.64
CA LEU A 295 11.07 10.51 -6.40
C LEU A 295 11.19 11.68 -7.38
N MET A 296 10.78 11.51 -8.64
CA MET A 296 10.75 12.60 -9.62
C MET A 296 9.68 13.64 -9.27
N LEU A 297 8.53 13.23 -8.73
CA LEU A 297 7.44 14.13 -8.33
C LEU A 297 7.78 14.90 -7.05
N VAL A 298 8.45 14.26 -6.09
CA VAL A 298 8.84 14.91 -4.82
C VAL A 298 10.19 15.63 -4.90
N LYS A 299 10.75 15.85 -6.10
CA LYS A 299 12.11 16.37 -6.28
C LYS A 299 12.36 17.71 -5.57
N GLU A 300 11.37 18.60 -5.54
CA GLU A 300 11.53 19.90 -4.88
C GLU A 300 11.53 19.76 -3.35
N ASN A 301 10.75 18.82 -2.81
CA ASN A 301 10.80 18.46 -1.40
C ASN A 301 12.15 17.85 -1.03
N LEU A 302 12.69 16.98 -1.89
CA LEU A 302 14.03 16.39 -1.71
C LEU A 302 15.13 17.44 -1.76
N ARG A 303 15.01 18.45 -2.64
CA ARG A 303 15.94 19.58 -2.72
C ARG A 303 15.93 20.44 -1.46
N ALA A 304 14.75 20.62 -0.85
CA ALA A 304 14.61 21.34 0.41
C ALA A 304 15.08 20.55 1.64
N ALA A 305 15.07 19.21 1.56
CA ALA A 305 15.51 18.34 2.63
C ALA A 305 17.04 18.27 2.71
N GLU A 306 17.62 18.88 3.75
CA GLU A 306 19.08 18.87 3.95
C GLU A 306 19.64 17.49 4.38
N THR A 307 18.81 16.60 4.93
CA THR A 307 19.20 15.25 5.37
C THR A 307 18.06 14.25 5.22
N VAL A 308 18.39 12.94 5.15
CA VAL A 308 17.42 11.83 5.12
C VAL A 308 16.48 11.91 6.34
N SER A 309 17.06 12.13 7.53
CA SER A 309 16.29 12.27 8.75
C SER A 309 15.32 13.44 8.68
N ARG A 310 15.68 14.56 8.03
CA ARG A 310 14.81 15.72 7.88
C ARG A 310 13.71 15.51 6.82
N TYR A 311 13.97 14.75 5.76
CA TYR A 311 12.91 14.35 4.82
C TYR A 311 11.85 13.49 5.51
N PHE A 312 12.29 12.49 6.29
CA PHE A 312 11.38 11.62 7.02
C PHE A 312 10.75 12.30 8.24
N LEU A 313 11.49 13.10 9.00
CA LEU A 313 10.98 13.82 10.17
C LEU A 313 10.14 15.02 9.78
N GLU A 314 10.36 15.73 8.67
CA GLU A 314 9.42 16.81 8.30
C GLU A 314 8.11 16.26 7.77
N ASP A 315 8.09 15.09 7.11
CA ASP A 315 6.83 14.42 6.75
C ASP A 315 6.19 13.77 7.99
N LEU A 316 6.95 13.06 8.86
CA LEU A 316 6.42 12.50 10.12
C LEU A 316 6.04 13.57 11.17
N GLU A 317 6.76 14.67 11.31
CA GLU A 317 6.44 15.77 12.23
C GLU A 317 5.33 16.65 11.67
N LYS A 318 5.16 16.81 10.35
CA LYS A 318 3.93 17.41 9.79
C LYS A 318 2.72 16.50 10.00
N LEU A 319 2.92 15.18 10.04
CA LEU A 319 1.89 14.18 10.37
C LEU A 319 1.59 14.12 11.88
N LEU A 320 2.60 14.28 12.76
CA LEU A 320 2.47 14.18 14.22
C LEU A 320 2.18 15.52 14.92
N ASN A 321 2.57 16.66 14.34
CA ASN A 321 2.38 18.00 14.91
C ASN A 321 1.32 18.84 14.18
N ALA A 322 0.35 18.21 13.50
CA ALA A 322 -0.85 18.88 12.99
C ALA A 322 -1.81 19.36 14.11
N ASP A 323 -1.28 19.62 15.30
CA ASP A 323 -1.89 20.39 16.37
C ASP A 323 -0.95 21.55 16.77
N THR A 324 -0.79 22.53 15.88
CA THR A 324 -0.57 23.93 16.31
C THR A 324 -0.90 24.93 15.20
N LYS A 325 -2.03 25.61 15.40
CA LYS A 325 -2.39 26.95 14.89
C LYS A 325 -2.50 27.14 13.37
N ALA A 326 -3.72 26.96 12.88
CA ALA A 326 -4.41 28.07 12.22
C ALA A 326 -5.80 28.19 12.82
N ALA A 327 -5.97 29.19 13.68
CA ALA A 327 -7.27 29.67 14.06
C ALA A 327 -8.03 30.04 12.77
N LEU A 328 -9.17 29.40 12.55
CA LEU A 328 -10.22 29.98 11.72
C LEU A 328 -10.50 31.38 12.29
N PRO A 329 -10.53 32.44 11.47
CA PRO A 329 -11.10 33.70 11.91
C PRO A 329 -12.56 33.42 12.26
N THR A 330 -12.91 33.50 13.54
CA THR A 330 -14.29 33.68 13.94
C THR A 330 -14.77 34.97 13.31
N LEU A 331 -15.69 34.87 12.34
CA LEU A 331 -16.47 36.02 11.90
C LEU A 331 -17.22 36.55 13.12
N ASP A 332 -16.87 37.76 13.53
CA ASP A 332 -17.60 38.54 14.52
C ASP A 332 -19.01 38.81 13.94
N PRO A 333 -20.10 38.32 14.56
CA PRO A 333 -21.45 38.55 14.06
C PRO A 333 -21.97 39.96 14.36
N THR A 334 -21.12 40.90 14.79
CA THR A 334 -21.49 42.29 15.13
C THR A 334 -20.89 43.35 14.20
N LEU A 335 -20.32 42.97 13.05
CA LEU A 335 -19.90 43.93 12.03
C LEU A 335 -20.67 43.75 10.70
N GLY A 336 -21.78 44.49 10.59
CA GLY A 336 -22.39 44.93 9.31
C GLY A 336 -23.41 43.99 8.67
#